data_AF-A0A1Q6JW15-F1
#
_entry.id   AF-A0A1Q6JW15-F1
#
_cell.length_a   1.000
_cell.length_b   1.000
_cell.length_c   1.000
_cell.angle_alpha   90.00
_cell.angle_beta   90.00
_cell.angle_gamma   90.00
#
_symmetry.space_group_name_H-M   'P 1'
#
loop_
_entity.id
_entity.type
_entity.pdbx_description
1 polymer ?
#
loop_
_entity_poly.entity_id
_entity_poly.type
_entity_poly.pdbx_seq_one_letter_code
_entity_poly.pdbx_strand_id
1 'polypeptide(L)'
;MMDFSEARSFNDGIEFYGKDIIIIATRKDDKVKIEKSKSPRLKYSNKFVKTIICLLLTIISNLILNTFQDFKVQILLIIALFWSSVICFFFFNSRNDKNVQCYKYHAAEHKFLNYIDKYKKEPETCEDVMKMSSYSYRCGSTILVVIMTLLTLCICGILYIPTLILKILWIAFSIFITLYLWANNKCDFLQKFVVVEPSYSEVEVAFIGGKDYLKTKQKIS
;
A
#
# COMPACT_ATOMS: atom_id res chain seq x y z
N MET A 1 4.27 5.36 -22.97
CA MET A 1 4.06 5.97 -21.63
C MET A 1 4.94 5.22 -20.64
N MET A 2 5.80 5.92 -19.91
CA MET A 2 6.67 5.32 -18.90
C MET A 2 5.77 4.94 -17.72
N ASP A 3 5.50 3.64 -17.56
CA ASP A 3 4.55 3.15 -16.56
C ASP A 3 5.21 2.03 -15.75
N PHE A 4 5.19 2.17 -14.44
CA PHE A 4 5.62 1.14 -13.50
C PHE A 4 4.38 0.40 -13.02
N SER A 5 4.34 -0.91 -13.25
CA SER A 5 3.20 -1.75 -12.83
C SER A 5 3.15 -1.88 -11.31
N GLU A 6 4.25 -2.33 -10.70
CA GLU A 6 4.33 -2.59 -9.26
C GLU A 6 5.79 -2.67 -8.83
N ALA A 7 6.09 -2.23 -7.61
CA ALA A 7 7.35 -2.46 -6.94
C ALA A 7 7.09 -2.92 -5.49
N ARG A 8 8.06 -3.63 -4.91
CA ARG A 8 7.95 -4.17 -3.55
C ARG A 8 9.28 -4.10 -2.83
N SER A 9 9.26 -3.50 -1.66
CA SER A 9 10.44 -3.37 -0.80
C SER A 9 10.53 -4.49 0.25
N PHE A 10 11.76 -4.85 0.62
CA PHE A 10 12.11 -5.78 1.68
C PHE A 10 13.39 -5.32 2.39
N ASN A 11 13.81 -6.02 3.44
CA ASN A 11 14.93 -5.57 4.29
C ASN A 11 16.27 -5.39 3.55
N ASP A 12 16.47 -6.05 2.42
CA ASP A 12 17.75 -6.05 1.71
C ASP A 12 17.67 -5.35 0.34
N GLY A 13 16.51 -4.79 -0.04
CA GLY A 13 16.34 -4.18 -1.37
C GLY A 13 14.89 -4.05 -1.87
N ILE A 14 14.76 -3.91 -3.18
CA ILE A 14 13.51 -3.59 -3.89
C ILE A 14 13.35 -4.50 -5.11
N GLU A 15 12.15 -5.04 -5.29
CA GLU A 15 11.69 -5.75 -6.47
C GLU A 15 10.88 -4.81 -7.37
N PHE A 16 11.20 -4.75 -8.66
CA PHE A 16 10.42 -4.07 -9.68
C PHE A 16 9.78 -5.11 -10.60
N TYR A 17 8.45 -5.15 -10.63
CA TYR A 17 7.69 -6.19 -11.32
C TYR A 17 7.43 -5.79 -12.77
N GLY A 18 8.08 -6.48 -13.72
CA GLY A 18 7.79 -6.40 -15.14
C GLY A 18 6.79 -7.48 -15.57
N LYS A 19 6.42 -7.48 -16.86
CA LYS A 19 5.46 -8.44 -17.42
C LYS A 19 5.95 -9.89 -17.30
N ASP A 20 7.21 -10.12 -17.62
CA ASP A 20 7.82 -11.46 -17.67
C ASP A 20 9.05 -11.62 -16.77
N ILE A 21 9.60 -10.51 -16.28
CA ILE A 21 10.84 -10.46 -15.49
C ILE A 21 10.65 -9.49 -14.32
N ILE A 22 11.07 -9.93 -13.14
CA ILE A 22 11.20 -9.14 -11.93
C ILE A 22 12.66 -8.74 -11.77
N ILE A 23 12.90 -7.45 -11.58
CA ILE A 23 14.24 -6.91 -11.33
C ILE A 23 14.39 -6.71 -9.84
N ILE A 24 15.36 -7.41 -9.26
CA ILE A 24 15.65 -7.40 -7.84
C ILE A 24 16.91 -6.56 -7.64
N ALA A 25 16.76 -5.38 -7.04
CA ALA A 25 17.86 -4.51 -6.69
C ALA A 25 18.15 -4.65 -5.20
N THR A 26 19.38 -5.06 -4.86
CA THR A 26 19.81 -5.24 -3.47
C THR A 26 21.13 -4.54 -3.22
N ARG A 27 21.40 -4.14 -1.98
CA ARG A 27 22.73 -3.66 -1.58
C ARG A 27 23.48 -4.79 -0.90
N LYS A 28 24.67 -5.13 -1.41
CA LYS A 28 25.57 -6.11 -0.82
C LYS A 28 27.01 -5.64 -1.01
N ASP A 29 27.79 -5.64 0.08
CA ASP A 29 29.20 -5.22 0.08
C ASP A 29 29.39 -3.78 -0.47
N ASP A 30 28.53 -2.84 -0.01
CA ASP A 30 28.46 -1.44 -0.46
C ASP A 30 28.17 -1.20 -1.95
N LYS A 31 27.86 -2.26 -2.70
CA LYS A 31 27.49 -2.17 -4.11
C LYS A 31 26.04 -2.57 -4.32
N VAL A 32 25.38 -1.90 -5.26
CA VAL A 32 24.05 -2.30 -5.71
C VAL A 32 24.19 -3.45 -6.71
N LYS A 33 23.56 -4.58 -6.40
CA LYS A 33 23.49 -5.77 -7.27
C LYS A 33 22.09 -5.87 -7.86
N ILE A 34 22.04 -6.13 -9.17
CA ILE A 34 20.81 -6.35 -9.92
C ILE A 34 20.71 -7.82 -10.30
N GLU A 35 19.62 -8.46 -9.90
CA GLU A 35 19.27 -9.81 -10.29
C GLU A 35 17.96 -9.81 -11.08
N LYS A 36 17.84 -10.69 -12.07
CA LYS A 36 16.62 -10.86 -12.86
C LYS A 36 16.01 -12.21 -12.53
N SER A 37 14.75 -12.21 -12.10
CA SER A 37 14.02 -13.41 -11.72
C SER A 37 12.69 -13.50 -12.45
N LYS A 38 12.18 -14.71 -12.66
CA LYS A 38 10.80 -14.95 -13.13
C LYS A 38 9.82 -15.11 -11.97
N SER A 39 10.31 -15.24 -10.74
CA SER A 39 9.51 -15.44 -9.53
C SER A 39 9.91 -14.46 -8.44
N PRO A 40 8.94 -13.99 -7.62
CA PRO A 40 9.22 -13.09 -6.51
C PRO A 40 10.05 -13.81 -5.45
N ARG A 41 10.96 -13.07 -4.80
CA ARG A 41 11.82 -13.58 -3.73
C ARG A 41 11.01 -13.84 -2.46
N LEU A 42 10.01 -13.00 -2.20
CA LEU A 42 9.06 -13.19 -1.11
C LEU A 42 8.01 -14.23 -1.48
N LYS A 43 8.06 -15.39 -0.83
CA LYS A 43 6.98 -16.37 -0.89
C LYS A 43 5.78 -15.87 -0.08
N TYR A 44 4.60 -15.90 -0.69
CA TYR A 44 3.35 -15.55 -0.02
C TYR A 44 3.08 -16.44 1.19
N SER A 45 2.56 -15.81 2.26
CA SER A 45 2.28 -16.36 3.60
C SER A 45 1.65 -17.76 3.63
N ASN A 46 2.04 -18.50 4.68
CA ASN A 46 1.57 -19.82 5.07
C ASN A 46 0.02 -19.87 5.24
N LYS A 47 -0.64 -20.85 4.59
CA LYS A 47 -2.11 -21.03 4.57
C LYS A 47 -2.71 -21.11 5.98
N PHE A 48 -1.95 -21.68 6.92
CA PHE A 48 -2.35 -21.88 8.32
C PHE A 48 -2.65 -20.57 9.07
N VAL A 49 -1.81 -19.55 8.90
CA VAL A 49 -1.99 -18.25 9.57
C VAL A 49 -3.28 -17.56 9.11
N LYS A 50 -3.59 -17.65 7.80
CA LYS A 50 -4.85 -17.13 7.24
C LYS A 50 -6.06 -17.84 7.85
N THR A 51 -6.00 -19.17 7.98
CA THR A 51 -7.10 -19.94 8.58
C THR A 51 -7.35 -19.55 10.03
N ILE A 52 -6.29 -19.37 10.85
CA ILE A 52 -6.44 -18.94 12.25
C ILE A 52 -7.07 -17.55 12.34
N ILE A 53 -6.62 -16.60 11.51
CA ILE A 53 -7.18 -15.24 11.48
C ILE A 53 -8.67 -15.28 11.12
N CYS A 54 -9.05 -16.07 10.09
CA CYS A 54 -10.45 -16.22 9.71
C CYS A 54 -11.29 -16.81 10.85
N LEU A 55 -10.80 -17.85 11.54
CA LEU A 55 -11.49 -18.45 12.69
C LEU A 55 -11.71 -17.44 13.82
N LEU A 56 -10.68 -16.66 14.17
CA LEU A 56 -10.77 -15.60 15.17
C LEU A 56 -11.81 -14.55 14.81
N LEU A 57 -11.80 -14.07 13.56
CA LEU A 57 -12.78 -13.09 13.08
C LEU A 57 -14.21 -13.65 13.12
N THR A 58 -14.40 -14.93 12.80
CA THR A 58 -15.72 -15.59 12.90
C THR A 58 -16.22 -15.66 14.34
N ILE A 59 -15.34 -16.03 15.29
CA ILE A 59 -15.72 -16.08 16.72
C ILE A 59 -16.10 -14.69 17.23
N ILE A 60 -15.28 -13.67 16.93
CA ILE A 60 -15.56 -12.28 17.31
C ILE A 60 -16.88 -11.81 16.70
N SER A 61 -17.13 -12.12 15.43
CA SER A 61 -18.39 -11.78 14.77
C SER A 61 -19.59 -12.43 15.45
N ASN A 62 -19.52 -13.72 15.77
CA ASN A 62 -20.59 -14.42 16.49
C ASN A 62 -20.84 -13.85 17.89
N LEU A 63 -19.79 -13.44 18.62
CA LEU A 63 -19.95 -12.80 19.93
C LEU A 63 -20.72 -11.48 19.82
N ILE A 64 -20.43 -10.66 18.81
CA ILE A 64 -21.14 -9.39 18.57
C ILE A 64 -22.60 -9.64 18.22
N LEU A 65 -22.85 -10.59 17.31
CA LEU A 65 -24.20 -10.95 16.89
C LEU A 65 -25.07 -11.45 18.05
N ASN A 66 -24.48 -12.18 19.01
CA ASN A 66 -25.18 -12.70 20.18
C ASN A 66 -25.35 -11.66 21.30
N THR A 67 -24.54 -10.59 21.32
CA THR A 67 -24.57 -9.57 22.38
C THR A 67 -25.52 -8.43 22.06
N PHE A 68 -25.56 -7.98 20.81
CA PHE A 68 -26.38 -6.83 20.39
C PHE A 68 -27.57 -7.31 19.56
N GLN A 69 -28.78 -6.80 19.82
CA GLN A 69 -29.97 -7.19 19.05
C GLN A 69 -30.21 -6.34 17.80
N ASP A 70 -29.69 -5.10 17.76
CA ASP A 70 -29.85 -4.22 16.61
C ASP A 70 -28.83 -4.56 15.51
N PHE A 71 -29.34 -5.02 14.36
CA PHE A 71 -28.53 -5.39 13.19
C PHE A 71 -27.67 -4.24 12.65
N LYS A 72 -28.14 -3.00 12.71
CA LYS A 72 -27.36 -1.83 12.27
C LYS A 72 -26.17 -1.61 13.20
N VAL A 73 -26.40 -1.72 14.51
CA VAL A 73 -25.34 -1.63 15.52
C VAL A 73 -24.30 -2.73 15.33
N GLN A 74 -24.75 -3.97 15.09
CA GLN A 74 -23.85 -5.10 14.81
C GLN A 74 -22.92 -4.81 13.61
N ILE A 75 -23.46 -4.33 12.49
CA ILE A 75 -22.64 -4.01 11.30
C ILE A 75 -21.66 -2.88 11.58
N LEU A 76 -22.09 -1.81 12.25
CA LEU A 76 -21.19 -0.72 12.61
C LEU A 76 -20.04 -1.19 13.50
N LEU A 77 -20.31 -2.08 14.46
CA LEU A 77 -19.27 -2.67 15.32
C LEU A 77 -18.29 -3.51 14.51
N ILE A 78 -18.76 -4.31 13.55
CA ILE A 78 -17.88 -5.09 12.67
C ILE A 78 -16.98 -4.17 11.84
N ILE A 79 -17.53 -3.08 11.27
CA ILE A 79 -16.75 -2.08 10.54
C ILE A 79 -15.70 -1.43 11.45
N ALA A 80 -16.10 -1.02 12.66
CA ALA A 80 -15.21 -0.40 13.63
C ALA A 80 -14.07 -1.34 14.05
N LEU A 81 -14.36 -2.62 14.26
CA LEU A 81 -13.35 -3.63 14.57
C LEU A 81 -12.40 -3.89 13.40
N PHE A 82 -12.90 -3.87 12.16
CA PHE A 82 -12.06 -3.99 10.98
C PHE A 82 -11.09 -2.81 10.85
N TRP A 83 -11.59 -1.58 10.99
CA TRP A 83 -10.75 -0.37 11.05
C TRP A 83 -9.71 -0.43 12.16
N SER A 84 -10.14 -0.79 13.37
CA SER A 84 -9.27 -0.90 14.54
C SER A 84 -8.19 -1.95 14.33
N SER A 85 -8.54 -3.12 13.78
CA SER A 85 -7.59 -4.20 13.47
C SER A 85 -6.52 -3.74 12.48
N VAL A 86 -6.91 -3.03 11.41
CA VAL A 86 -5.97 -2.49 10.42
C VAL A 86 -5.06 -1.45 11.06
N ILE A 87 -5.60 -0.47 11.79
CA ILE A 87 -4.80 0.57 12.45
C ILE A 87 -3.82 -0.05 13.45
N CYS A 88 -4.29 -0.98 14.29
CA CYS A 88 -3.44 -1.72 15.24
C CYS A 88 -2.34 -2.49 14.51
N PHE A 89 -2.65 -3.17 13.40
CA PHE A 89 -1.64 -3.88 12.62
C PHE A 89 -0.52 -2.96 12.15
N PHE A 90 -0.84 -1.78 11.60
CA PHE A 90 0.16 -0.80 11.17
C PHE A 90 0.93 -0.24 12.37
N PHE A 91 0.24 0.10 13.46
CA PHE A 91 0.83 0.61 14.68
C PHE A 91 1.83 -0.36 15.32
N PHE A 92 1.46 -1.63 15.52
CA PHE A 92 2.37 -2.61 16.11
C PHE A 92 3.55 -2.94 15.19
N ASN A 93 3.34 -3.01 13.88
CA ASN A 93 4.43 -3.22 12.93
C ASN A 93 5.40 -2.03 12.88
N SER A 94 4.92 -0.80 13.06
CA SER A 94 5.77 0.40 13.11
C SER A 94 6.77 0.38 14.27
N ARG A 95 6.47 -0.36 15.34
CA ARG A 95 7.33 -0.50 16.53
C ARG A 95 8.34 -1.64 16.41
N ASN A 96 8.32 -2.40 15.31
CA ASN A 96 9.23 -3.51 15.10
C ASN A 96 10.48 -3.02 14.37
N ASP A 97 11.59 -2.91 15.10
CA ASP A 97 12.88 -2.42 14.56
C ASP A 97 13.37 -3.25 13.35
N LYS A 98 12.99 -4.52 13.27
CA LYS A 98 13.33 -5.40 12.13
C LYS A 98 12.76 -4.93 10.80
N ASN A 99 11.72 -4.08 10.83
CA ASN A 99 11.05 -3.57 9.64
C ASN A 99 11.58 -2.20 9.20
N VAL A 100 12.37 -1.51 10.03
CA VAL A 100 12.84 -0.15 9.75
C VAL A 100 13.59 -0.08 8.42
N GLN A 101 14.42 -1.08 8.12
CA GLN A 101 15.15 -1.11 6.85
C GLN A 101 14.21 -1.30 5.65
N CYS A 102 13.22 -2.19 5.75
CA CYS A 102 12.17 -2.32 4.74
C CYS A 102 11.42 -1.00 4.54
N TYR A 103 11.10 -0.27 5.61
CA TYR A 103 10.41 1.03 5.53
C TYR A 103 11.25 2.11 4.86
N LYS A 104 12.58 2.11 5.03
CA LYS A 104 13.48 2.99 4.28
C LYS A 104 13.50 2.64 2.79
N TYR A 105 13.65 1.36 2.44
CA TYR A 105 13.58 0.94 1.04
C TYR A 105 12.22 1.26 0.40
N HIS A 106 11.14 1.10 1.15
CA HIS A 106 9.80 1.46 0.71
C HIS A 106 9.63 2.96 0.47
N ALA A 107 10.19 3.80 1.35
CA ALA A 107 10.21 5.25 1.14
C ALA A 107 11.08 5.64 -0.08
N ALA A 108 12.22 4.97 -0.29
CA ALA A 108 13.08 5.17 -1.46
C ALA A 108 12.38 4.79 -2.77
N GLU A 109 11.65 3.67 -2.77
CA GLU A 109 10.77 3.23 -3.85
C GLU A 109 9.73 4.32 -4.18
N HIS A 110 9.03 4.84 -3.17
CA HIS A 110 8.05 5.92 -3.34
C HIS A 110 8.68 7.17 -3.94
N LYS A 111 9.84 7.61 -3.45
CA LYS A 111 10.55 8.78 -4.00
C LYS A 111 10.84 8.61 -5.49
N PHE A 112 11.32 7.43 -5.88
CA PHE A 112 11.61 7.12 -7.28
C PHE A 112 10.34 7.14 -8.14
N LEU A 113 9.29 6.42 -7.71
CA LEU A 113 8.01 6.38 -8.45
C LEU A 113 7.37 7.75 -8.56
N ASN A 114 7.39 8.54 -7.49
CA ASN A 114 6.88 9.90 -7.49
C ASN A 114 7.62 10.80 -8.50
N TYR A 115 8.93 10.62 -8.67
CA TYR A 115 9.70 11.36 -9.67
C TYR A 115 9.18 11.05 -11.08
N ILE A 116 9.02 9.76 -11.40
CA ILE A 116 8.49 9.30 -12.69
C ILE A 116 7.07 9.83 -12.88
N ASP A 117 6.22 9.75 -11.86
CA ASP A 117 4.83 10.19 -11.95
C ASP A 117 4.71 11.71 -12.16
N LYS A 118 5.60 12.50 -11.53
CA LYS A 118 5.60 13.97 -11.64
C LYS A 118 6.18 14.46 -12.97
N TYR A 119 7.34 13.95 -13.38
CA TYR A 119 8.08 14.48 -14.53
C TYR A 119 7.92 13.67 -15.81
N LYS A 120 7.32 12.47 -15.73
CA LYS A 120 7.12 11.53 -16.85
C LYS A 120 8.42 11.20 -17.61
N LYS A 121 9.57 11.30 -16.94
CA LYS A 121 10.91 10.97 -17.47
C LYS A 121 11.75 10.24 -16.42
N GLU A 122 12.79 9.55 -16.88
CA GLU A 122 13.78 8.88 -16.03
C GLU A 122 14.58 9.92 -15.22
N PRO A 123 14.88 9.67 -13.93
CA PRO A 123 15.75 10.54 -13.15
C PRO A 123 17.18 10.49 -13.68
N GLU A 124 17.79 11.67 -13.80
CA GLU A 124 19.17 11.81 -14.25
C GLU A 124 20.13 11.47 -13.11
N THR A 125 19.81 11.93 -11.89
CA THR A 125 20.63 11.79 -10.69
C THR A 125 19.86 11.20 -9.51
N CYS A 126 20.59 10.69 -8.52
CA CYS A 126 20.01 10.17 -7.28
C CYS A 126 19.46 11.31 -6.40
N GLU A 127 20.12 12.48 -6.47
CA GLU A 127 19.76 13.70 -5.76
C GLU A 127 18.38 14.22 -6.17
N ASP A 128 18.00 14.06 -7.44
CA ASP A 128 16.68 14.43 -7.92
C ASP A 128 15.58 13.53 -7.34
N VAL A 129 15.89 12.25 -7.14
CA VAL A 129 15.00 11.30 -6.49
C VAL A 129 14.89 11.61 -4.98
N MET A 130 16.01 11.93 -4.32
CA MET A 130 16.04 12.28 -2.90
C MET A 130 15.08 13.43 -2.53
N LYS A 131 14.90 14.40 -3.44
CA LYS A 131 14.01 15.57 -3.25
C LYS A 131 12.51 15.22 -3.30
N MET A 132 12.14 14.03 -3.74
CA MET A 132 10.74 13.63 -3.84
C MET A 132 10.15 13.25 -2.49
N SER A 133 8.81 13.23 -2.42
CA SER A 133 8.09 12.78 -1.22
C SER A 133 8.31 11.28 -0.98
N SER A 134 8.46 10.90 0.28
CA SER A 134 8.47 9.51 0.75
C SER A 134 7.07 8.88 0.81
N TYR A 135 6.03 9.69 0.58
CA TYR A 135 4.63 9.25 0.51
C TYR A 135 4.17 9.13 -0.94
N SER A 136 3.49 8.04 -1.28
CA SER A 136 2.96 7.82 -2.63
C SER A 136 1.45 7.61 -2.63
N TYR A 137 0.74 8.24 -3.56
CA TYR A 137 -0.71 8.03 -3.73
C TYR A 137 -1.05 6.61 -4.20
N ARG A 138 -0.07 5.88 -4.76
CA ARG A 138 -0.19 4.50 -5.25
C ARG A 138 0.14 3.44 -4.19
N CYS A 139 0.58 3.87 -2.99
CA CYS A 139 0.94 2.93 -1.93
C CYS A 139 -0.25 2.04 -1.56
N GLY A 140 -0.01 0.74 -1.39
CA GLY A 140 -1.05 -0.23 -1.03
C GLY A 140 -1.79 0.12 0.28
N SER A 141 -1.11 0.75 1.24
CA SER A 141 -1.75 1.22 2.47
C SER A 141 -2.73 2.38 2.23
N THR A 142 -2.45 3.27 1.28
CA THR A 142 -3.40 4.32 0.86
C THR A 142 -4.57 3.74 0.09
N ILE A 143 -4.31 2.84 -0.86
CA ILE A 143 -5.38 2.15 -1.59
C ILE A 143 -6.31 1.42 -0.62
N LEU A 144 -5.76 0.76 0.41
CA LEU A 144 -6.53 0.13 1.47
C LEU A 144 -7.44 1.14 2.20
N VAL A 145 -6.91 2.28 2.63
CA VAL A 145 -7.70 3.35 3.28
C VAL A 145 -8.82 3.85 2.36
N VAL A 146 -8.54 4.04 1.07
CA VAL A 146 -9.53 4.48 0.06
C VAL A 146 -10.67 3.48 -0.04
N ILE A 147 -10.36 2.19 -0.22
CA ILE A 147 -11.36 1.12 -0.29
C ILE A 147 -12.18 1.04 1.00
N MET A 148 -11.52 1.06 2.16
CA MET A 148 -12.20 0.98 3.45
C MET A 148 -13.11 2.17 3.71
N THR A 149 -12.69 3.38 3.33
CA THR A 149 -13.50 4.60 3.46
C THR A 149 -14.73 4.52 2.58
N LEU A 150 -14.55 4.14 1.30
CA LEU A 150 -15.66 3.99 0.37
C LEU A 150 -16.67 2.95 0.85
N LEU A 151 -16.21 1.76 1.25
CA LEU A 151 -17.08 0.70 1.77
C LEU A 151 -17.82 1.14 3.02
N THR A 152 -17.14 1.81 3.95
CA THR A 152 -17.75 2.32 5.18
C THR A 152 -18.88 3.31 4.86
N LEU A 153 -18.62 4.29 4.00
CA LEU A 153 -19.61 5.27 3.60
C LEU A 153 -20.81 4.62 2.89
N CYS A 154 -20.55 3.72 1.92
CA CYS A 154 -21.61 3.01 1.21
C CYS A 154 -22.48 2.15 2.13
N ILE A 155 -21.88 1.38 3.04
CA ILE A 155 -22.63 0.53 3.99
C ILE A 155 -23.47 1.40 4.93
N CYS A 156 -22.90 2.48 5.49
CA CYS A 156 -23.66 3.43 6.32
C CYS A 156 -24.87 4.00 5.56
N GLY A 157 -24.71 4.39 4.30
CA GLY A 157 -25.82 4.85 3.47
C GLY A 157 -26.91 3.81 3.30
N ILE A 158 -26.54 2.56 2.98
CA ILE A 158 -27.48 1.45 2.78
C ILE A 158 -28.29 1.16 4.05
N LEU A 159 -27.66 1.25 5.22
CA LEU A 159 -28.28 0.94 6.53
C LEU A 159 -29.22 2.02 7.04
N TYR A 160 -28.87 3.30 6.82
CA TYR A 160 -29.55 4.42 7.47
C TYR A 160 -30.48 5.22 6.55
N ILE A 161 -30.28 5.18 5.24
CA ILE A 161 -31.13 5.90 4.28
C ILE A 161 -32.27 4.98 3.85
N PRO A 162 -33.55 5.30 4.11
CA PRO A 162 -34.65 4.40 3.75
C PRO A 162 -34.97 4.42 2.25
N THR A 163 -34.87 5.58 1.61
CA THR A 163 -35.34 5.81 0.24
C THR A 163 -34.30 5.40 -0.80
N LEU A 164 -34.71 4.59 -1.79
CA LEU A 164 -33.82 4.08 -2.86
C LEU A 164 -33.09 5.18 -3.63
N ILE A 165 -33.81 6.25 -4.03
CA ILE A 165 -33.21 7.38 -4.75
C ILE A 165 -32.11 8.03 -3.91
N LEU A 166 -32.36 8.25 -2.62
CA LEU A 166 -31.38 8.82 -1.70
C LEU A 166 -30.19 7.88 -1.47
N LYS A 167 -30.38 6.56 -1.50
CA LYS A 167 -29.27 5.59 -1.44
C LYS A 167 -28.35 5.71 -2.66
N ILE A 168 -28.92 5.82 -3.86
CA ILE A 168 -28.14 5.98 -5.10
C ILE A 168 -27.34 7.29 -5.06
N LEU A 169 -27.98 8.40 -4.66
CA LEU A 169 -27.32 9.68 -4.48
C LEU A 169 -26.21 9.61 -3.43
N TRP A 170 -26.43 8.88 -2.34
CA TRP A 170 -25.42 8.68 -1.30
C TRP A 170 -24.23 7.86 -1.78
N ILE A 171 -24.43 6.82 -2.59
CA ILE A 171 -23.33 6.06 -3.18
C ILE A 171 -22.50 6.97 -4.09
N ALA A 172 -23.15 7.77 -4.95
CA ALA A 172 -22.45 8.73 -5.80
C ALA A 172 -21.65 9.75 -4.97
N PHE A 173 -22.25 10.28 -3.90
CA PHE A 173 -21.59 11.18 -2.95
C PHE A 173 -20.41 10.50 -2.23
N SER A 174 -20.57 9.25 -1.81
CA SER A 174 -19.51 8.46 -1.15
C SER A 174 -18.30 8.26 -2.06
N ILE A 175 -18.54 7.94 -3.34
CA ILE A 175 -17.49 7.84 -4.36
C ILE A 175 -16.79 9.19 -4.52
N PHE A 176 -17.56 10.27 -4.72
CA PHE A 176 -17.00 11.61 -4.90
C PHE A 176 -16.12 12.04 -3.72
N ILE A 177 -16.62 11.92 -2.48
CA ILE A 177 -15.86 12.28 -1.28
C ILE A 177 -14.62 11.41 -1.13
N THR A 178 -14.71 10.11 -1.37
CA THR A 178 -13.54 9.21 -1.25
C THR A 178 -12.47 9.57 -2.27
N LEU A 179 -12.85 9.84 -3.52
CA LEU A 179 -11.92 10.29 -4.56
C LEU A 179 -11.33 11.66 -4.24
N TYR A 180 -12.13 12.59 -3.70
CA TYR A 180 -11.66 13.89 -3.25
C TYR A 180 -10.62 13.77 -2.13
N LEU A 181 -10.88 12.93 -1.12
CA LEU A 181 -9.93 12.67 -0.04
C LEU A 181 -8.64 12.02 -0.55
N TRP A 182 -8.75 11.09 -1.50
CA TRP A 182 -7.59 10.43 -2.10
C TRP A 182 -6.73 11.43 -2.88
N ALA A 183 -7.35 12.23 -3.76
CA ALA A 183 -6.66 13.24 -4.56
C ALA A 183 -5.95 14.32 -3.73
N ASN A 184 -6.46 14.60 -2.53
CA ASN A 184 -5.90 15.58 -1.59
C ASN A 184 -4.96 14.96 -0.53
N ASN A 185 -4.46 13.74 -0.76
CA ASN A 185 -3.55 13.01 0.15
C ASN A 185 -4.08 12.89 1.59
N LYS A 186 -5.40 12.81 1.79
CA LYS A 186 -6.00 12.60 3.13
C LYS A 186 -6.08 11.13 3.52
N CYS A 187 -5.85 10.22 2.56
CA CYS A 187 -5.86 8.78 2.75
C CYS A 187 -4.46 8.17 2.99
N ASP A 188 -3.44 8.99 3.24
CA ASP A 188 -2.05 8.56 3.43
C ASP A 188 -1.67 8.27 4.89
N PHE A 189 -2.58 8.46 5.84
CA PHE A 189 -2.25 8.42 7.27
C PHE A 189 -1.67 7.07 7.73
N LEU A 190 -2.03 5.95 7.10
CA LEU A 190 -1.43 4.64 7.40
C LEU A 190 0.03 4.56 6.97
N GLN A 191 0.44 5.28 5.91
CA GLN A 191 1.84 5.32 5.47
C GLN A 191 2.75 5.90 6.55
N LYS A 192 2.25 6.79 7.39
CA LYS A 192 3.03 7.40 8.48
C LYS A 192 3.56 6.36 9.49
N PHE A 193 2.96 5.18 9.55
CA PHE A 193 3.43 4.07 10.38
C PHE A 193 4.52 3.22 9.70
N VAL A 194 4.66 3.28 8.39
CA VAL A 194 5.49 2.35 7.59
C VAL A 194 6.44 3.06 6.62
N VAL A 195 6.67 4.35 6.83
CA VAL A 195 7.59 5.18 6.07
C VAL A 195 8.62 5.75 7.02
N VAL A 196 9.89 5.47 6.73
CA VAL A 196 11.05 6.05 7.40
C VAL A 196 11.88 6.73 6.33
N GLU A 197 12.32 7.97 6.58
CA GLU A 197 13.09 8.72 5.58
C GLU A 197 14.35 7.95 5.18
N PRO A 198 14.55 7.67 3.88
CA PRO A 198 15.68 6.88 3.41
C PRO A 198 16.95 7.73 3.37
N SER A 199 18.11 7.06 3.49
CA SER A 199 19.38 7.69 3.16
C SER A 199 19.66 7.61 1.66
N TYR A 200 20.73 8.25 1.21
CA TYR A 200 21.22 8.12 -0.17
C TYR A 200 21.40 6.66 -0.57
N SER A 201 21.83 5.79 0.36
CA SER A 201 22.13 4.39 0.05
C SER A 201 20.90 3.59 -0.37
N GLU A 202 19.74 3.81 0.24
CA GLU A 202 18.48 3.16 -0.16
C GLU A 202 17.90 3.79 -1.43
N VAL A 203 18.02 5.11 -1.57
CA VAL A 203 17.58 5.80 -2.79
C VAL A 203 18.41 5.40 -4.00
N GLU A 204 19.71 5.15 -3.84
CA GLU A 204 20.57 4.63 -4.90
C GLU A 204 20.12 3.23 -5.37
N VAL A 205 19.65 2.37 -4.45
CA VAL A 205 19.09 1.05 -4.81
C VAL A 205 17.82 1.22 -5.64
N ALA A 206 16.91 2.11 -5.21
CA ALA A 206 15.69 2.42 -5.95
C ALA A 206 16.00 3.02 -7.34
N PHE A 207 16.96 3.93 -7.41
CA PHE A 207 17.42 4.58 -8.63
C PHE A 207 18.00 3.56 -9.62
N ILE A 208 19.00 2.77 -9.22
CA ILE A 208 19.65 1.81 -10.12
C ILE A 208 18.66 0.72 -10.55
N GLY A 209 17.88 0.18 -9.62
CA GLY A 209 16.87 -0.85 -9.93
C GLY A 209 15.77 -0.34 -10.86
N GLY A 210 15.25 0.86 -10.58
CA GLY A 210 14.24 1.51 -11.41
C GLY A 210 14.75 1.82 -12.82
N LYS A 211 15.99 2.27 -12.98
CA LYS A 211 16.59 2.49 -14.30
C LYS A 211 16.77 1.19 -15.08
N ASP A 212 17.20 0.11 -14.45
CA ASP A 212 17.30 -1.19 -15.14
C ASP A 212 15.92 -1.71 -15.59
N TYR A 213 14.88 -1.45 -14.79
CA TYR A 213 13.49 -1.72 -15.16
C TYR A 213 13.06 -0.95 -16.40
N LEU A 214 13.29 0.36 -16.43
CA LEU A 214 12.92 1.20 -17.56
C LEU A 214 13.61 0.76 -18.85
N LYS A 215 14.90 0.42 -18.78
CA LYS A 215 15.66 -0.12 -19.91
C LYS A 215 15.12 -1.48 -20.38
N THR A 216 14.77 -2.35 -19.46
CA THR A 216 14.22 -3.67 -19.80
C THR A 216 12.84 -3.54 -20.45
N LYS A 217 12.01 -2.61 -19.99
CA LYS A 217 10.69 -2.33 -20.59
C LYS A 217 10.81 -1.76 -22.01
N GLN A 218 11.74 -0.83 -22.25
CA GLN A 218 11.99 -0.25 -23.58
C GLN A 218 12.48 -1.27 -24.62
N LYS A 219 13.14 -2.35 -24.20
CA LYS A 219 13.60 -3.41 -25.12
C LYS A 219 12.52 -4.39 -25.53
N ILE A 220 11.39 -4.42 -24.81
CA ILE A 220 10.29 -5.37 -25.01
C ILE A 220 9.09 -4.69 -25.71
N SER A 221 9.06 -3.35 -25.78
CA SER A 221 8.10 -2.55 -26.57
C SER A 221 8.61 -2.29 -27.98
#